data_AF-A0A1T4TFM1-F1
#
_entry.id   AF-A0A1T4TFM1-F1
#
_cell.length_a   1.000
_cell.length_b   1.000
_cell.length_c   1.000
_cell.angle_alpha   90.00
_cell.angle_beta   90.00
_cell.angle_gamma   90.00
#
_symmetry.space_group_name_H-M   'P 1'
#
loop_
_entity.id
_entity.type
_entity.pdbx_description
1 polymer ?
#
loop_
_entity_poly.entity_id
_entity_poly.type
_entity_poly.pdbx_seq_one_letter_code
_entity_poly.pdbx_strand_id
1 'polypeptide(L)'
;MSKKTFAAAPKPKLPTNDQILAFERGGAGHDQTAPKPVKVMDTEPSKRLSLDLPESMHTRFKTACSATGRKMVAELQTMIEQRTQELEVQAGITRK
;
A
#
# COMPACT_ATOMS: atom_id res chain seq x y z
N MET A 1 21.20 -18.22 -47.71
CA MET A 1 20.40 -18.09 -46.46
C MET A 1 21.32 -18.24 -45.26
N SER A 2 21.92 -17.14 -44.78
CA SER A 2 22.90 -17.17 -43.68
C SER A 2 22.19 -17.34 -42.34
N LYS A 3 22.40 -18.49 -41.68
CA LYS A 3 21.88 -18.75 -40.33
C LYS A 3 22.72 -17.96 -39.32
N LYS A 4 22.11 -16.98 -38.66
CA LYS A 4 22.72 -16.25 -37.53
C LYS A 4 22.70 -17.15 -36.30
N THR A 5 23.86 -17.55 -35.80
CA THR A 5 24.02 -18.27 -34.54
C THR A 5 23.98 -17.24 -33.40
N PHE A 6 22.93 -17.27 -32.58
CA PHE A 6 22.89 -16.48 -31.36
C PHE A 6 23.75 -17.16 -30.30
N ALA A 7 24.77 -16.47 -29.80
CA ALA A 7 25.57 -16.96 -28.68
C ALA A 7 24.68 -17.15 -27.44
N ALA A 8 24.81 -18.29 -26.77
CA ALA A 8 24.11 -18.55 -25.52
C ALA A 8 24.55 -17.52 -24.46
N ALA A 9 23.59 -16.87 -23.81
CA ALA A 9 23.87 -15.89 -22.76
C ALA A 9 24.68 -16.54 -21.62
N PRO A 10 25.74 -15.89 -21.12
CA PRO A 10 26.53 -16.43 -20.02
C PRO A 10 25.64 -16.66 -18.80
N LYS A 11 25.73 -17.86 -18.22
CA LYS A 11 24.93 -18.23 -17.05
C LYS A 11 25.28 -17.30 -15.88
N PRO A 12 24.28 -16.74 -15.16
CA PRO A 12 24.55 -15.87 -14.02
C PRO A 12 25.33 -16.64 -12.96
N LYS A 13 26.38 -16.00 -12.43
CA LYS A 13 27.18 -16.57 -11.35
C LYS A 13 26.33 -16.62 -10.08
N LEU A 14 26.41 -17.73 -9.36
CA LEU A 14 25.77 -17.84 -8.05
C LEU A 14 26.42 -16.82 -7.08
N PRO A 15 25.62 -16.12 -6.26
CA PRO A 15 26.14 -15.22 -5.23
C PRO A 15 27.05 -15.99 -4.27
N THR A 16 28.13 -15.34 -3.84
CA THR A 16 29.00 -15.88 -2.78
C THR A 16 28.29 -15.79 -1.43
N ASN A 17 28.63 -16.67 -0.47
CA ASN A 17 28.05 -16.66 0.88
C ASN A 17 28.06 -15.27 1.54
N ASP A 18 29.11 -14.48 1.32
CA ASP A 18 29.20 -13.11 1.86
C ASP A 18 28.10 -12.17 1.31
N GLN A 19 27.74 -12.32 0.03
CA GLN A 19 26.67 -11.57 -0.62
C GLN A 19 25.29 -12.02 -0.14
N ILE A 20 25.14 -13.30 0.17
CA ILE A 20 23.92 -13.87 0.76
C ILE A 20 23.74 -13.32 2.18
N LEU A 21 24.78 -13.37 3.01
CA LEU A 21 24.75 -12.82 4.36
C LEU A 21 24.49 -11.32 4.38
N ALA A 22 25.06 -10.57 3.44
CA ALA A 22 24.79 -9.14 3.28
C ALA A 22 23.34 -8.86 2.88
N PHE A 23 22.76 -9.69 2.01
CA PHE A 23 21.35 -9.62 1.63
C PHE A 23 20.42 -9.96 2.81
N GLU A 24 20.70 -11.03 3.55
CA GLU A 24 19.94 -11.42 4.75
C GLU A 24 20.00 -10.35 5.85
N ARG A 25 21.11 -9.61 5.94
CA ARG A 25 21.27 -8.48 6.85
C ARG A 25 20.56 -7.20 6.37
N GLY A 26 19.87 -7.24 5.23
CA GLY A 26 19.08 -6.13 4.70
C GLY A 26 19.78 -5.27 3.64
N GLY A 27 20.96 -5.68 3.16
CA GLY A 27 21.70 -4.98 2.11
C GLY A 27 22.20 -3.59 2.50
N ALA A 28 23.13 -3.04 1.70
CA ALA A 28 23.63 -1.66 1.85
C ALA A 28 22.63 -0.60 1.31
N GLY A 29 21.33 -0.88 1.39
CA GLY A 29 20.30 0.10 1.02
C GLY A 29 20.41 1.31 1.93
N HIS A 30 20.61 2.49 1.37
CA HIS A 30 20.70 3.76 2.11
C HIS A 30 19.34 4.24 2.63
N ASP A 31 18.29 3.43 2.52
CA ASP A 31 16.98 3.66 3.11
C ASP A 31 17.01 3.41 4.63
N GLN A 32 17.85 4.16 5.35
CA GLN A 32 17.80 4.27 6.80
C GLN A 32 16.72 5.29 7.22
N THR A 33 15.49 5.14 6.74
CA THR A 33 14.38 5.79 7.46
C THR A 33 14.08 4.92 8.67
N ALA A 34 14.59 5.33 9.83
CA ALA A 34 14.25 4.73 11.11
C ALA A 34 12.74 4.47 11.20
N PRO A 35 12.29 3.31 11.72
CA PRO A 35 10.88 3.05 11.88
C PRO A 35 10.30 4.15 12.78
N LYS A 36 9.42 4.99 12.21
CA LYS A 36 8.70 6.01 12.96
C LYS A 36 7.96 5.30 14.11
N PRO A 37 7.99 5.83 15.35
CA PRO A 37 7.29 5.20 16.45
C PRO A 37 5.83 5.02 16.08
N VAL A 38 5.39 3.77 16.08
CA VAL A 38 3.99 3.41 15.87
C VAL A 38 3.23 4.02 17.04
N LYS A 39 2.50 5.11 16.77
CA LYS A 39 1.65 5.74 17.77
C LYS A 39 0.61 4.70 18.16
N VAL A 40 0.70 4.18 19.39
CA VAL A 40 -0.33 3.32 19.98
C VAL A 40 -1.51 4.23 20.26
N MET A 41 -2.32 4.45 19.23
CA MET A 41 -3.65 5.04 19.38
C MET A 41 -4.51 3.92 19.95
N ASP A 42 -5.36 4.21 20.93
CA ASP A 42 -6.40 3.28 21.38
C ASP A 42 -7.24 2.88 20.16
N THR A 43 -6.88 1.75 19.55
CA THR A 43 -7.41 1.33 18.26
C THR A 43 -8.48 0.30 18.56
N GLU A 44 -9.73 0.71 18.49
CA GLU A 44 -10.84 -0.24 18.41
C GLU A 44 -10.51 -1.30 17.33
N PRO A 45 -10.80 -2.59 17.56
CA PRO A 45 -10.48 -3.63 16.60
C PRO A 45 -11.10 -3.33 15.22
N SER A 46 -10.25 -3.14 14.21
CA SER A 46 -10.70 -2.84 12.86
C SER A 46 -11.30 -4.07 12.18
N LYS A 47 -12.46 -3.92 11.53
CA LYS A 47 -13.01 -4.91 10.59
C LYS A 47 -12.68 -4.52 9.14
N ARG A 48 -12.40 -5.51 8.30
CA ARG A 48 -12.16 -5.29 6.86
C ARG A 48 -13.47 -5.00 6.14
N LEU A 49 -13.52 -3.90 5.40
CA LEU A 49 -14.59 -3.58 4.47
C LEU A 49 -14.21 -4.08 3.06
N SER A 50 -14.99 -5.00 2.50
CA SER A 50 -14.87 -5.45 1.11
C SER A 50 -16.00 -4.82 0.29
N LEU A 51 -15.65 -4.13 -0.80
CA LEU A 51 -16.61 -3.45 -1.66
C LEU A 51 -16.16 -3.51 -3.12
N ASP A 52 -17.11 -3.70 -4.02
CA ASP A 52 -16.86 -3.72 -5.46
C ASP A 52 -17.14 -2.34 -6.05
N LEU A 53 -16.17 -1.81 -6.80
CA LEU A 53 -16.26 -0.52 -7.47
C LEU A 53 -16.06 -0.70 -8.97
N PRO A 54 -16.73 0.09 -9.83
CA PRO A 54 -16.37 0.19 -11.22
C PRO A 54 -14.88 0.55 -11.35
N GLU A 55 -14.17 -0.16 -12.22
CA GLU A 55 -12.72 -0.01 -12.40
C GLU A 55 -12.32 1.46 -12.68
N SER A 56 -13.10 2.13 -13.52
CA SER A 56 -12.90 3.54 -13.87
C SER A 56 -13.00 4.46 -12.65
N MET A 57 -13.93 4.17 -11.73
CA MET A 57 -14.11 4.95 -10.51
C MET A 57 -12.96 4.70 -9.52
N HIS A 58 -12.63 3.43 -9.28
CA HIS A 58 -11.53 3.06 -8.40
C HIS A 58 -10.20 3.67 -8.88
N THR A 59 -9.91 3.59 -10.17
CA THR A 59 -8.68 4.13 -10.77
C THR A 59 -8.62 5.65 -10.61
N ARG A 60 -9.70 6.37 -10.93
CA ARG A 60 -9.77 7.83 -10.77
C ARG A 60 -9.57 8.25 -9.31
N PHE A 61 -10.25 7.57 -8.38
CA PHE A 61 -10.15 7.88 -6.97
C PHE A 61 -8.75 7.61 -6.41
N LYS A 62 -8.19 6.44 -6.71
CA LYS A 62 -6.82 6.08 -6.30
C LYS A 62 -5.79 7.07 -6.84
N THR A 63 -5.90 7.46 -8.11
CA THR A 63 -5.00 8.45 -8.73
C THR A 63 -5.12 9.81 -8.05
N ALA A 64 -6.34 10.27 -7.74
CA ALA A 64 -6.55 11.53 -7.04
C ALA A 64 -5.97 11.52 -5.60
N CYS A 65 -6.17 10.44 -4.85
CA CYS A 65 -5.53 10.27 -3.54
C CYS A 65 -4.00 10.29 -3.65
N SER A 66 -3.44 9.59 -4.63
CA SER A 66 -1.99 9.59 -4.86
C SER A 66 -1.46 10.98 -5.22
N ALA A 67 -2.14 11.71 -6.10
CA ALA A 67 -1.75 13.05 -6.55
C ALA A 67 -1.76 14.08 -5.41
N THR A 68 -2.57 13.85 -4.38
CA THR A 68 -2.72 14.72 -3.20
C THR A 68 -1.92 14.24 -1.98
N GLY A 69 -1.14 13.15 -2.10
CA GLY A 69 -0.37 12.58 -1.00
C GLY A 69 -1.24 11.92 0.09
N ARG A 70 -2.48 11.58 -0.22
CA ARG A 70 -3.45 11.00 0.71
C ARG A 70 -3.57 9.49 0.52
N LYS A 71 -3.80 8.76 1.61
CA LYS A 71 -4.08 7.32 1.55
C LYS A 71 -5.56 7.11 1.22
N MET A 72 -5.84 6.34 0.19
CA MET A 72 -7.21 6.01 -0.24
C MET A 72 -8.09 5.49 0.91
N VAL A 73 -7.54 4.62 1.77
CA VAL A 73 -8.25 4.09 2.94
C VAL A 73 -8.62 5.18 3.95
N ALA A 74 -7.74 6.15 4.19
CA ALA A 74 -8.00 7.24 5.13
C ALA A 74 -9.12 8.15 4.60
N GLU A 75 -9.11 8.46 3.30
CA GLU A 75 -10.18 9.23 2.67
C GLU A 75 -11.53 8.52 2.77
N LEU A 76 -11.58 7.21 2.53
CA LEU A 76 -12.80 6.42 2.69
C LEU A 76 -13.29 6.42 4.14
N GLN A 77 -12.40 6.31 5.13
CA GLN A 77 -12.77 6.37 6.55
C GLN A 77 -13.40 7.72 6.89
N THR A 78 -12.78 8.84 6.50
CA THR A 78 -13.34 10.18 6.72
C THR A 78 -14.70 10.36 6.06
N MET A 79 -14.86 9.89 4.82
CA MET A 79 -16.16 9.95 4.12
C MET A 79 -17.23 9.13 4.82
N ILE A 80 -16.90 7.92 5.30
CA ILE A 80 -17.82 7.06 6.04
C ILE A 80 -18.21 7.72 7.35
N GLU A 81 -17.26 8.22 8.13
CA GLU A 81 -17.51 8.90 9.41
C GLU A 81 -18.45 10.10 9.25
N GLN A 82 -18.15 10.99 8.29
CA GLN A 82 -19.01 12.14 8.02
C GLN A 82 -20.41 11.70 7.60
N ARG A 83 -20.52 10.73 6.69
CA ARG A 83 -21.82 10.27 6.19
C ARG A 83 -22.61 9.54 7.28
N THR A 84 -21.96 8.84 8.19
CA THR A 84 -22.60 8.21 9.35
C THR A 84 -23.24 9.25 10.25
N GLN A 85 -22.57 10.36 10.57
CA GLN A 85 -23.14 11.43 11.38
C GLN A 85 -24.40 12.03 10.73
N GLU A 86 -24.33 12.30 9.42
CA GLU A 86 -25.49 12.82 8.67
C GLU A 86 -26.68 11.84 8.70
N LEU A 87 -26.41 10.54 8.55
CA LEU A 87 -27.44 9.49 8.60
C LEU A 87 -28.03 9.31 10.00
N GLU A 88 -27.21 9.40 11.05
CA GLU A 88 -27.66 9.32 12.45
C GLU A 88 -28.61 10.48 12.77
N VAL A 89 -28.25 11.70 12.37
CA VAL A 89 -29.13 12.88 12.51
C VAL A 89 -30.44 12.68 11.75
N GLN A 90 -30.38 12.22 10.49
CA GLN A 90 -31.57 11.96 9.68
C GLN A 90 -32.48 10.88 10.29
N ALA A 91 -31.87 9.87 10.92
CA ALA A 91 -32.58 8.78 11.58
C ALA A 91 -33.06 9.14 13.01
N GLY A 92 -32.72 10.32 13.52
CA GLY A 92 -33.01 10.71 14.91
C GLY A 92 -32.22 9.89 15.95
N ILE A 93 -31.11 9.27 15.56
CA ILE A 93 -30.22 8.51 16.44
C ILE A 93 -29.21 9.48 17.03
N THR A 94 -29.19 9.61 18.36
CA THR A 94 -28.15 10.37 19.07
C THR A 94 -27.29 9.39 19.86
N ARG A 95 -26.05 9.16 19.43
CA ARG A 95 -25.06 8.49 20.27
C ARG A 95 -24.57 9.49 21.34
N LYS A 96 -24.67 9.09 22.62
CA LYS A 96 -24.15 9.84 23.78
C LYS A 96 -22.64 9.74 23.87
#